data_AF-A0AAE9A111-F1
#
_entry.id   AF-A0AAE9A111-F1
#
_cell.length_a   1.000
_cell.length_b   1.000
_cell.length_c   1.000
_cell.angle_alpha   90.00
_cell.angle_beta   90.00
_cell.angle_gamma   90.00
#
_symmetry.space_group_name_H-M   'P 1'
#
loop_
_entity.id
_entity.type
_entity.pdbx_description
1 polymer ?
#
loop_
_entity_poly.entity_id
_entity_poly.type
_entity_poly.pdbx_seq_one_letter_code
_entity_poly.pdbx_strand_id
1 'polypeptide(L)'
;MDYKRMKLDECREQLFNIRRKVFIEEQNCPENMEWDENEEKDSLYFVAFKGDVAVGCLRLRDVEPDLLKMERVAVLKEYRRRRIATELIREAMLYTQTELPTSSIYAYAQVSALQAYVSLGFTVLSKVWIEDGTFIPHQTIFWGTPLSIGAFLKHQAEKVDTTYEEYDARHPSILPKIEAYNQRLEDLEIWNICSLHIHLDDLAISRIVRRQFTEFCLKANRYLDGDLSVSKDVVHKSGQLLKMADRKLNTGHFNEVDENWRKLYALVSFVQAFLMFKKNDFQRAIEVADKGLCMGRIDEEKVPLRQLAWLIHENLPGVSDENSIHPSFSFEENTKNQALCPLTNSTSIDECDDEDESCFERILTSVHNEKPLVIRKQCLSMPAVQKWSFPFLLKELHSRTFPVEIGTKYSDENWSQKLMTFQNFIRNSENARLYLAQHRLFDQVPHLKRDVIIPDVCFAESTSAENVDVNMWIGPANTVSPLHTDPRKNMFVQVHGTKLFRMVDPKDTEFVYPFDGILSNTSQVDVESPDLSEFPDFAKVRVYDAVVNAGDALFIPEKWWHFVRSTTPSISISFWFD
;
A
#
# COMPACT_ATOMS: atom_id res chain seq x y z
N MET A 1 26.53 -3.68 -3.49
CA MET A 1 26.74 -4.47 -2.26
C MET A 1 25.56 -5.39 -2.20
N ASP A 2 25.81 -6.66 -1.93
CA ASP A 2 24.78 -7.68 -1.82
C ASP A 2 24.75 -8.15 -0.36
N TYR A 3 23.57 -8.37 0.21
CA TYR A 3 23.39 -8.78 1.61
C TYR A 3 22.61 -10.08 1.63
N LYS A 4 23.21 -11.12 2.20
CA LYS A 4 22.64 -12.47 2.19
C LYS A 4 22.41 -12.96 3.60
N ARG A 5 21.23 -13.54 3.83
CA ARG A 5 20.93 -14.36 5.00
C ARG A 5 21.34 -15.80 4.67
N MET A 6 22.18 -16.39 5.51
CA MET A 6 22.85 -17.68 5.27
C MET A 6 22.92 -18.51 6.55
N LYS A 7 23.00 -19.83 6.39
CA LYS A 7 23.35 -20.76 7.47
C LYS A 7 24.87 -20.88 7.61
N LEU A 8 25.35 -21.39 8.75
CA LEU A 8 26.79 -21.51 9.02
C LEU A 8 27.51 -22.28 7.90
N ASP A 9 26.98 -23.43 7.47
CA ASP A 9 27.60 -24.29 6.46
C ASP A 9 27.77 -23.59 5.10
N GLU A 10 26.96 -22.57 4.81
CA GLU A 10 26.98 -21.83 3.55
C GLU A 10 28.00 -20.69 3.57
N CYS A 11 28.39 -20.20 4.76
CA CYS A 11 29.20 -18.98 4.90
C CYS A 11 30.38 -19.09 5.88
N ARG A 12 30.71 -20.29 6.35
CA ARG A 12 31.72 -20.54 7.40
C ARG A 12 33.07 -19.88 7.11
N GLU A 13 33.57 -20.04 5.89
CA GLU A 13 34.87 -19.49 5.48
C GLU A 13 34.85 -17.94 5.46
N GLN A 14 33.77 -17.36 4.95
CA GLN A 14 33.56 -15.91 4.89
C GLN A 14 33.53 -15.30 6.29
N LEU A 15 32.77 -15.90 7.20
CA LEU A 15 32.68 -15.47 8.60
C LEU A 15 34.04 -15.56 9.29
N PHE A 16 34.75 -16.68 9.11
CA PHE A 16 36.07 -16.91 9.68
C PHE A 16 37.08 -15.84 9.25
N ASN A 17 37.12 -15.53 7.96
CA ASN A 17 38.02 -14.53 7.40
C ASN A 17 37.73 -13.12 7.90
N ILE A 18 36.45 -12.73 8.02
CA ILE A 18 36.06 -11.41 8.52
C ILE A 18 36.36 -11.29 10.02
N ARG A 19 35.91 -12.27 10.81
CA ARG A 19 35.95 -12.23 12.28
C ARG A 19 37.36 -12.36 12.83
N ARG A 20 38.23 -13.18 12.20
CA ARG A 20 39.66 -13.22 12.55
C ARG A 20 40.32 -11.84 12.40
N LYS A 21 40.12 -11.18 11.25
CA LYS A 21 40.72 -9.86 11.02
C LYS A 21 40.19 -8.79 11.98
N VAL A 22 38.88 -8.80 12.23
CA VAL A 22 38.23 -7.73 13.01
C VAL A 22 38.33 -7.94 14.52
N PHE A 23 38.12 -9.14 15.02
CA PHE A 23 38.10 -9.42 16.45
C PHE A 23 39.46 -9.89 16.97
N ILE A 24 40.10 -10.85 16.31
CA ILE A 24 41.36 -11.43 16.79
C ILE A 24 42.53 -10.47 16.50
N GLU A 25 42.78 -10.17 15.23
CA GLU A 25 43.97 -9.40 14.83
C GLU A 25 43.88 -7.92 15.22
N GLU A 26 42.69 -7.31 15.10
CA GLU A 26 42.53 -5.87 15.35
C GLU A 26 42.13 -5.55 16.79
N GLN A 27 41.15 -6.27 17.35
CA GLN A 27 40.65 -5.99 18.70
C GLN A 27 41.37 -6.81 19.79
N ASN A 28 42.34 -7.65 19.41
CA ASN A 28 43.08 -8.52 20.32
C ASN A 28 42.17 -9.45 21.15
N CYS A 29 41.04 -9.87 20.57
CA CYS A 29 40.17 -10.88 21.18
C CYS A 29 40.91 -12.24 21.18
N PRO A 30 41.01 -12.94 22.32
CA PRO A 30 41.58 -14.28 22.37
C PRO A 30 40.85 -15.24 21.41
N GLU A 31 41.61 -15.98 20.60
CA GLU A 31 41.03 -16.86 19.55
C GLU A 31 40.09 -17.93 20.12
N ASN A 32 40.34 -18.40 21.36
CA ASN A 32 39.49 -19.36 22.06
C ASN A 32 38.15 -18.77 22.55
N MET A 33 37.98 -17.44 22.54
CA MET A 33 36.72 -16.77 22.88
C MET A 33 35.90 -16.36 21.65
N GLU A 34 36.53 -16.33 20.46
CA GLU A 34 35.84 -15.91 19.23
C GLU A 34 34.87 -16.98 18.74
N TRP A 35 35.27 -18.25 18.82
CA TRP A 35 34.51 -19.40 18.34
C TRP A 35 33.86 -20.12 19.52
N ASP A 36 32.54 -19.99 19.65
CA ASP A 36 31.78 -20.54 20.77
C ASP A 36 30.88 -21.72 20.35
N GLU A 37 30.33 -22.41 21.33
CA GLU A 37 29.35 -23.49 21.11
C GLU A 37 28.04 -23.01 20.45
N ASN A 38 27.83 -21.70 20.34
CA ASN A 38 26.61 -21.14 19.75
C ASN A 38 26.74 -20.97 18.23
N GLU A 39 27.92 -21.15 17.63
CA GLU A 39 28.08 -21.10 16.17
C GLU A 39 27.16 -22.11 15.45
N GLU A 40 26.99 -23.29 16.05
CA GLU A 40 26.24 -24.44 15.51
C GLU A 40 24.79 -24.53 16.01
N LYS A 41 24.38 -23.65 16.95
CA LYS A 41 23.00 -23.62 17.49
C LYS A 41 22.11 -22.73 16.62
N ASP A 42 21.46 -23.32 15.61
CA ASP A 42 20.41 -22.73 14.74
C ASP A 42 20.53 -21.21 14.49
N SER A 43 21.75 -20.75 14.25
CA SER A 43 22.07 -19.34 14.11
C SER A 43 21.93 -18.91 12.66
N LEU A 44 21.41 -17.70 12.47
CA LEU A 44 21.34 -17.05 11.16
C LEU A 44 22.46 -16.03 11.02
N TYR A 45 23.10 -16.05 9.86
CA TYR A 45 24.19 -15.16 9.54
C TYR A 45 23.78 -14.22 8.41
N PHE A 46 24.02 -12.93 8.63
CA PHE A 46 23.86 -11.90 7.62
C PHE A 46 25.24 -11.54 7.12
N VAL A 47 25.50 -11.68 5.82
CA VAL A 47 26.81 -11.47 5.23
C VAL A 47 26.70 -10.44 4.10
N ALA A 48 27.56 -9.42 4.16
CA ALA A 48 27.66 -8.39 3.15
C ALA A 48 28.76 -8.75 2.15
N PHE A 49 28.44 -8.69 0.87
CA PHE A 49 29.32 -9.01 -0.25
C PHE A 49 29.57 -7.80 -1.16
N LYS A 50 30.82 -7.65 -1.61
CA LYS A 50 31.21 -6.76 -2.69
C LYS A 50 31.74 -7.60 -3.86
N GLY A 51 30.88 -7.87 -4.84
CA GLY A 51 31.15 -8.95 -5.80
C GLY A 51 31.17 -10.27 -5.04
N ASP A 52 32.19 -11.08 -5.23
CA ASP A 52 32.32 -12.37 -4.54
C ASP A 52 33.03 -12.29 -3.18
N VAL A 53 33.48 -11.10 -2.78
CA VAL A 53 34.23 -10.92 -1.53
C VAL A 53 33.29 -10.57 -0.39
N ALA A 54 33.28 -11.38 0.66
CA ALA A 54 32.59 -11.07 1.91
C ALA A 54 33.35 -9.98 2.70
N VAL A 55 32.64 -8.92 3.09
CA VAL A 55 33.23 -7.71 3.67
C VAL A 55 32.66 -7.31 5.03
N GLY A 56 31.54 -7.92 5.44
CA GLY A 56 30.97 -7.75 6.76
C GLY A 56 30.03 -8.89 7.13
N CYS A 57 29.82 -9.10 8.42
CA CYS A 57 28.96 -10.14 8.95
C CYS A 57 28.23 -9.69 10.22
N LEU A 58 27.14 -10.39 10.52
CA LEU A 58 26.35 -10.29 11.75
C LEU A 58 25.76 -11.67 12.06
N ARG A 59 25.77 -12.07 13.32
CA ARG A 59 25.07 -13.27 13.82
C ARG A 59 23.78 -12.84 14.52
N LEU A 60 22.69 -13.51 14.19
CA LEU A 60 21.41 -13.42 14.87
C LEU A 60 21.01 -14.82 15.31
N ARG A 61 20.82 -15.03 16.61
CA ARG A 61 20.48 -16.35 17.15
C ARG A 61 19.35 -16.29 18.15
N ASP A 62 18.62 -17.38 18.27
CA ASP A 62 17.69 -17.59 19.36
C ASP A 62 18.45 -17.72 20.69
N VAL A 63 17.92 -17.08 21.73
CA VAL A 63 18.37 -17.27 23.11
C VAL A 63 17.30 -18.02 23.89
N GLU A 64 16.08 -17.54 23.74
CA GLU A 64 14.86 -18.01 24.41
C GLU A 64 13.68 -17.73 23.46
N PRO A 65 12.51 -18.34 23.70
CA PRO A 65 11.29 -17.94 23.00
C PRO A 65 11.12 -16.42 22.99
N ASP A 66 10.81 -15.87 21.81
CA ASP A 66 10.57 -14.45 21.59
C ASP A 66 11.76 -13.51 21.87
N LEU A 67 12.99 -14.05 22.02
CA LEU A 67 14.20 -13.27 22.26
C LEU A 67 15.38 -13.74 21.41
N LEU A 68 15.76 -12.88 20.48
CA LEU A 68 16.96 -13.03 19.65
C LEU A 68 18.12 -12.21 20.21
N LYS A 69 19.33 -12.76 20.08
CA LYS A 69 20.57 -12.03 20.34
C LYS A 69 21.28 -11.74 19.03
N MET A 70 21.56 -10.46 18.83
CA MET A 70 22.41 -9.96 17.75
C MET A 70 23.83 -9.76 18.29
N GLU A 71 24.80 -10.36 17.60
CA GLU A 71 26.20 -10.32 18.03
C GLU A 71 27.15 -10.54 16.84
N ARG A 72 28.47 -10.44 17.11
CA ARG A 72 29.54 -10.61 16.10
C ARG A 72 29.38 -9.72 14.86
N VAL A 73 28.87 -8.50 15.06
CA VAL A 73 28.76 -7.50 13.99
C VAL A 73 30.15 -6.99 13.63
N ALA A 74 30.64 -7.36 12.46
CA ALA A 74 32.00 -7.05 12.01
C ALA A 74 32.00 -6.53 10.57
N VAL A 75 32.85 -5.54 10.29
CA VAL A 75 33.11 -5.05 8.95
C VAL A 75 34.61 -4.87 8.80
N LEU A 76 35.16 -5.42 7.71
CA LEU A 76 36.57 -5.26 7.37
C LEU A 76 36.97 -3.79 7.30
N LYS A 77 38.16 -3.45 7.82
CA LYS A 77 38.61 -2.07 8.03
C LYS A 77 38.53 -1.20 6.78
N GLU A 78 38.92 -1.71 5.62
CA GLU A 78 38.87 -1.00 4.33
C GLU A 78 37.44 -0.72 3.81
N TYR A 79 36.44 -1.40 4.37
CA TYR A 79 35.02 -1.27 4.01
C TYR A 79 34.19 -0.51 5.05
N ARG A 80 34.79 -0.10 6.18
CA ARG A 80 34.12 0.71 7.22
C ARG A 80 33.78 2.11 6.72
N ARG A 81 32.94 2.81 7.49
CA ARG A 81 32.37 4.14 7.15
C ARG A 81 31.52 4.15 5.86
N ARG A 82 31.13 2.97 5.37
CA ARG A 82 30.20 2.77 4.24
C ARG A 82 28.82 2.27 4.67
N ARG A 83 28.51 2.38 5.98
CA ARG A 83 27.24 1.93 6.61
C ARG A 83 26.92 0.43 6.48
N ILE A 84 27.87 -0.41 6.10
CA ILE A 84 27.68 -1.87 5.94
C ILE A 84 27.14 -2.50 7.24
N ALA A 85 27.69 -2.12 8.40
CA ALA A 85 27.19 -2.61 9.69
C ALA A 85 25.72 -2.22 9.93
N THR A 86 25.37 -0.96 9.66
CA THR A 86 23.99 -0.45 9.80
C THR A 86 23.02 -1.19 8.88
N GLU A 87 23.46 -1.54 7.66
CA GLU A 87 22.62 -2.29 6.73
C GLU A 87 22.47 -3.76 7.12
N LEU A 88 23.54 -4.41 7.61
CA LEU A 88 23.46 -5.75 8.18
C LEU A 88 22.48 -5.82 9.36
N ILE A 89 22.53 -4.82 10.26
CA ILE A 89 21.60 -4.72 11.39
C ILE A 89 20.16 -4.52 10.89
N ARG A 90 19.96 -3.70 9.86
CA ARG A 90 18.64 -3.47 9.25
C ARG A 90 18.06 -4.75 8.63
N GLU A 91 18.86 -5.51 7.88
CA GLU A 91 18.41 -6.78 7.30
C GLU A 91 18.00 -7.78 8.38
N ALA A 92 18.75 -7.84 9.48
CA ALA A 92 18.40 -8.66 10.64
C ALA A 92 17.10 -8.22 11.30
N MET A 93 16.91 -6.92 11.52
CA MET A 93 15.66 -6.37 12.08
C MET A 93 14.46 -6.64 11.17
N LEU A 94 14.63 -6.47 9.86
CA LEU A 94 13.57 -6.71 8.88
C LEU A 94 13.15 -8.18 8.90
N TYR A 95 14.12 -9.10 8.89
CA TYR A 95 13.87 -10.53 9.05
C TYR A 95 13.09 -10.83 10.33
N THR A 96 13.52 -10.29 11.47
CA THR A 96 12.81 -10.52 12.73
C THR A 96 11.39 -9.99 12.66
N GLN A 97 11.17 -8.80 12.10
CA GLN A 97 9.84 -8.23 12.01
C GLN A 97 8.89 -9.02 11.10
N THR A 98 9.39 -9.57 9.99
CA THR A 98 8.55 -10.26 8.99
C THR A 98 8.36 -11.73 9.32
N GLU A 99 9.42 -12.44 9.67
CA GLU A 99 9.38 -13.90 9.86
C GLU A 99 9.12 -14.30 11.32
N LEU A 100 9.45 -13.43 12.28
CA LEU A 100 9.39 -13.70 13.73
C LEU A 100 8.74 -12.52 14.50
N PRO A 101 7.50 -12.12 14.16
CA PRO A 101 6.91 -10.86 14.63
C PRO A 101 6.74 -10.75 16.15
N THR A 102 6.76 -11.87 16.89
CA THR A 102 6.72 -11.91 18.35
C THR A 102 8.10 -11.81 19.00
N SER A 103 9.18 -11.85 18.22
CA SER A 103 10.54 -11.87 18.75
C SER A 103 11.15 -10.47 18.86
N SER A 104 11.75 -10.19 20.00
CA SER A 104 12.55 -8.97 20.24
C SER A 104 14.03 -9.26 20.03
N ILE A 105 14.83 -8.22 19.74
CA ILE A 105 16.28 -8.33 19.58
C ILE A 105 16.98 -7.57 20.70
N TYR A 106 17.95 -8.20 21.34
CA TYR A 106 18.92 -7.50 22.16
C TYR A 106 20.35 -7.73 21.66
N ALA A 107 21.25 -6.82 22.02
CA ALA A 107 22.67 -6.94 21.74
C ALA A 107 23.50 -6.31 22.85
N TYR A 108 24.74 -6.78 22.97
CA TYR A 108 25.77 -6.09 23.72
C TYR A 108 26.54 -5.24 22.72
N ALA A 109 26.18 -3.96 22.62
CA ALA A 109 26.79 -3.05 21.66
C ALA A 109 28.03 -2.41 22.26
N GLN A 110 29.14 -2.47 21.53
CA GLN A 110 30.32 -1.66 21.84
C GLN A 110 29.93 -0.18 21.88
N VAL A 111 30.38 0.56 22.89
CA VAL A 111 30.07 2.00 23.04
C VAL A 111 30.46 2.80 21.78
N SER A 112 31.53 2.38 21.09
CA SER A 112 31.99 2.96 19.81
C SER A 112 31.00 2.78 18.64
N ALA A 113 30.16 1.74 18.69
CA ALA A 113 29.17 1.39 17.67
C ALA A 113 27.74 1.77 18.06
N LEU A 114 27.51 2.22 19.30
CA LEU A 114 26.18 2.47 19.88
C LEU A 114 25.31 3.38 19.01
N GLN A 115 25.90 4.44 18.45
CA GLN A 115 25.18 5.39 17.60
C GLN A 115 24.56 4.73 16.35
N ALA A 116 25.18 3.69 15.80
CA ALA A 116 24.64 2.97 14.65
C ALA A 116 23.34 2.23 15.03
N TYR A 117 23.31 1.56 16.18
CA TYR A 117 22.13 0.88 16.68
C TYR A 117 21.02 1.85 17.08
N VAL A 118 21.36 2.91 17.82
CA VAL A 118 20.39 3.95 18.22
C VAL A 118 19.75 4.61 17.00
N SER A 119 20.54 4.84 15.93
CA SER A 119 20.00 5.39 14.68
C SER A 119 18.98 4.49 13.97
N LEU A 120 18.99 3.18 14.28
CA LEU A 120 18.04 2.19 13.78
C LEU A 120 16.86 1.95 14.73
N GLY A 121 16.81 2.64 15.87
CA GLY A 121 15.69 2.57 16.81
C GLY A 121 15.90 1.65 18.01
N PHE A 122 17.12 1.15 18.24
CA PHE A 122 17.46 0.46 19.49
C PHE A 122 17.47 1.44 20.68
N THR A 123 16.93 0.99 21.81
CA THR A 123 17.01 1.66 23.11
C THR A 123 18.20 1.11 23.91
N VAL A 124 18.91 1.99 24.62
CA VAL A 124 20.00 1.62 25.53
C VAL A 124 19.45 1.36 26.93
N LEU A 125 19.75 0.19 27.50
CA LEU A 125 19.15 -0.28 28.76
C LEU A 125 20.12 -0.35 29.93
N SER A 126 21.38 -0.75 29.71
CA SER A 126 22.36 -0.91 30.79
C SER A 126 23.26 0.33 30.96
N LYS A 127 23.91 0.42 32.13
CA LYS A 127 25.13 1.24 32.27
C LYS A 127 26.26 0.64 31.41
N VAL A 128 27.33 1.40 31.20
CA VAL A 128 28.54 0.88 30.57
C VAL A 128 29.14 -0.20 31.47
N TRP A 129 29.43 -1.37 30.89
CA TRP A 129 30.14 -2.47 31.52
C TRP A 129 31.30 -2.91 30.63
N ILE A 130 32.27 -3.62 31.21
CA ILE A 130 33.44 -4.10 30.49
C ILE A 130 33.26 -5.59 30.24
N GLU A 131 33.42 -6.01 28.99
CA GLU A 131 33.42 -7.43 28.65
C GLU A 131 34.71 -8.08 29.14
N ASP A 132 34.55 -9.19 29.85
CA ASP A 132 35.67 -9.93 30.44
C ASP A 132 36.64 -10.38 29.34
N GLY A 133 37.94 -10.11 29.56
CA GLY A 133 39.01 -10.54 28.67
C GLY A 133 39.29 -9.64 27.46
N THR A 134 38.48 -8.62 27.17
CA THR A 134 38.70 -7.72 26.00
C THR A 134 38.94 -6.26 26.38
N PHE A 135 38.59 -5.83 27.61
CA PHE A 135 38.61 -4.42 28.06
C PHE A 135 37.73 -3.49 27.19
N ILE A 136 36.80 -4.04 26.40
CA ILE A 136 35.95 -3.26 25.51
C ILE A 136 34.68 -2.84 26.26
N PRO A 137 34.36 -1.52 26.30
CA PRO A 137 33.15 -1.04 26.95
C PRO A 137 31.91 -1.33 26.10
N HIS A 138 30.92 -1.94 26.73
CA HIS A 138 29.65 -2.34 26.13
C HIS A 138 28.46 -1.75 26.88
N GLN A 139 27.34 -1.64 26.17
CA GLN A 139 26.02 -1.42 26.75
C GLN A 139 25.02 -2.37 26.12
N THR A 140 24.07 -2.83 26.93
CA THR A 140 22.96 -3.63 26.48
C THR A 140 21.95 -2.74 25.81
N ILE A 141 21.64 -3.07 24.57
CA ILE A 141 20.63 -2.41 23.75
C ILE A 141 19.52 -3.39 23.41
N PHE A 142 18.34 -2.85 23.15
CA PHE A 142 17.15 -3.62 22.90
C PHE A 142 16.28 -2.96 21.84
N TRP A 143 15.69 -3.78 20.99
CA TRP A 143 14.74 -3.39 19.97
C TRP A 143 13.59 -4.40 19.95
N GLY A 144 12.37 -3.89 19.82
CA GLY A 144 11.16 -4.69 19.69
C GLY A 144 9.98 -3.83 19.27
N THR A 145 8.92 -4.51 18.85
CA THR A 145 7.59 -3.92 18.64
C THR A 145 6.75 -4.08 19.92
N PRO A 146 5.64 -3.36 20.12
CA PRO A 146 4.76 -3.59 21.26
C PRO A 146 4.35 -5.06 21.40
N LEU A 147 4.03 -5.71 20.27
CA LEU A 147 3.70 -7.13 20.24
C LEU A 147 4.85 -8.00 20.73
N SER A 148 6.06 -7.80 20.19
CA SER A 148 7.22 -8.63 20.54
C SER A 148 7.71 -8.40 21.96
N ILE A 149 7.55 -7.17 22.47
CA ILE A 149 7.92 -6.84 23.84
C ILE A 149 6.91 -7.42 24.82
N GLY A 150 5.61 -7.35 24.51
CA GLY A 150 4.57 -7.99 25.30
C GLY A 150 4.77 -9.50 25.41
N ALA A 151 5.11 -10.18 24.30
CA ALA A 151 5.45 -11.60 24.30
C ALA A 151 6.67 -11.90 25.17
N PHE A 152 7.76 -11.14 24.99
CA PHE A 152 8.98 -11.26 25.79
C PHE A 152 8.72 -11.08 27.29
N LEU A 153 8.02 -10.00 27.69
CA LEU A 153 7.73 -9.70 29.10
C LEU A 153 6.85 -10.78 29.73
N LYS A 154 5.85 -11.27 29.00
CA LYS A 154 5.03 -12.40 29.44
C LYS A 154 5.88 -13.65 29.68
N HIS A 155 6.77 -13.99 28.75
CA HIS A 155 7.66 -15.13 28.88
C HIS A 155 8.60 -14.99 30.09
N GLN A 156 9.14 -13.79 30.35
CA GLN A 156 10.00 -13.56 31.52
C GLN A 156 9.24 -13.62 32.83
N ALA A 157 7.97 -13.18 32.88
CA ALA A 157 7.13 -13.27 34.07
C ALA A 157 6.82 -14.72 34.49
N GLU A 158 6.84 -15.66 33.54
CA GLU A 158 6.61 -17.09 33.78
C GLU A 158 7.85 -17.82 34.32
N LYS A 159 9.03 -17.20 34.29
CA LYS A 159 10.28 -17.80 34.78
C LYS A 159 10.48 -17.60 36.27
N VAL A 160 10.47 -18.70 37.01
CA VAL A 160 10.79 -18.75 38.44
C VAL A 160 12.24 -19.24 38.61
N ASP A 161 12.99 -18.66 39.54
CA ASP A 161 14.34 -19.09 39.94
C ASP A 161 15.46 -19.02 38.87
N THR A 162 15.42 -18.04 37.97
CA THR A 162 16.54 -17.76 37.05
C THR A 162 17.40 -16.60 37.53
N THR A 163 18.73 -16.75 37.43
CA THR A 163 19.69 -15.68 37.72
C THR A 163 20.35 -15.23 36.42
N TYR A 164 20.36 -13.93 36.18
CA TYR A 164 21.00 -13.31 35.02
C TYR A 164 22.05 -12.31 35.52
N GLU A 165 23.01 -11.98 34.67
CA GLU A 165 23.97 -10.91 34.93
C GLU A 165 23.27 -9.54 34.92
N GLU A 166 23.74 -8.57 35.72
CA GLU A 166 23.05 -7.28 35.89
C GLU A 166 22.91 -6.47 34.59
N TYR A 167 23.76 -6.76 33.61
CA TYR A 167 23.74 -6.15 32.28
C TYR A 167 22.87 -6.91 31.27
N ASP A 168 22.37 -8.11 31.56
CA ASP A 168 21.58 -8.89 30.61
C ASP A 168 20.17 -8.31 30.40
N ALA A 169 19.65 -8.37 29.18
CA ALA A 169 18.31 -7.86 28.86
C ALA A 169 17.18 -8.53 29.69
N ARG A 170 17.41 -9.74 30.19
CA ARG A 170 16.46 -10.51 31.02
C ARG A 170 16.59 -10.23 32.51
N HIS A 171 17.59 -9.44 32.93
CA HIS A 171 17.82 -9.18 34.34
C HIS A 171 16.67 -8.36 34.98
N PRO A 172 16.23 -8.68 36.21
CA PRO A 172 15.14 -7.96 36.87
C PRO A 172 15.34 -6.45 37.02
N SER A 173 16.58 -5.96 37.05
CA SER A 173 16.85 -4.50 37.07
C SER A 173 16.74 -3.82 35.71
N ILE A 174 16.70 -4.58 34.61
CA ILE A 174 16.55 -4.12 33.24
C ILE A 174 15.10 -4.23 32.77
N LEU A 175 14.35 -5.26 33.19
CA LEU A 175 12.94 -5.46 32.79
C LEU A 175 12.07 -4.21 32.96
N PRO A 176 12.12 -3.43 34.07
CA PRO A 176 11.35 -2.19 34.20
C PRO A 176 11.70 -1.13 33.15
N LYS A 177 12.91 -1.14 32.59
CA LYS A 177 13.31 -0.23 31.50
C LYS A 177 12.78 -0.70 30.15
N ILE A 178 12.62 -2.01 29.97
CA ILE A 178 11.96 -2.60 28.80
C ILE A 178 10.46 -2.33 28.89
N GLU A 179 9.85 -2.48 30.06
CA GLU A 179 8.47 -2.06 30.31
C GLU A 179 8.29 -0.55 30.04
N ALA A 180 9.18 0.31 30.53
CA ALA A 180 9.13 1.74 30.22
C ALA A 180 9.39 2.05 28.74
N TYR A 181 10.16 1.22 28.03
CA TYR A 181 10.31 1.30 26.58
C TYR A 181 9.03 0.86 25.88
N ASN A 182 8.41 -0.24 26.32
CA ASN A 182 7.14 -0.74 25.82
C ASN A 182 6.03 0.26 26.05
N GLN A 183 5.90 0.79 27.26
CA GLN A 183 4.95 1.83 27.62
C GLN A 183 5.17 3.08 26.77
N ARG A 184 6.42 3.49 26.49
CA ARG A 184 6.65 4.56 25.51
C ARG A 184 6.17 4.18 24.11
N LEU A 185 6.28 2.92 23.69
CA LEU A 185 5.76 2.45 22.41
C LEU A 185 4.23 2.24 22.38
N GLU A 186 3.61 1.94 23.53
CA GLU A 186 2.17 1.69 23.75
C GLU A 186 1.40 3.00 24.03
N ASP A 187 1.95 3.92 24.82
CA ASP A 187 1.49 5.32 24.91
C ASP A 187 1.59 6.01 23.51
N LEU A 188 2.42 5.45 22.63
CA LEU A 188 2.54 5.75 21.21
C LEU A 188 1.70 4.82 20.30
N GLU A 189 0.61 4.21 20.77
CA GLU A 189 -0.37 3.47 19.94
C GLU A 189 -0.79 4.34 18.72
N ILE A 190 -0.26 4.16 17.52
CA ILE A 190 0.56 3.08 16.99
C ILE A 190 1.77 3.70 16.26
N TRP A 191 2.90 2.98 16.22
CA TRP A 191 4.08 3.18 15.36
C TRP A 191 5.27 3.95 15.96
N ASN A 192 6.40 3.24 16.08
CA ASN A 192 7.71 3.86 16.23
C ASN A 192 8.14 4.48 14.89
N ILE A 193 7.91 5.80 14.75
CA ILE A 193 8.29 6.55 13.53
C ILE A 193 9.81 6.48 13.24
N CYS A 194 10.67 6.17 14.22
CA CYS A 194 12.11 6.09 14.00
C CYS A 194 12.48 4.96 13.05
N SER A 195 11.76 3.84 13.03
CA SER A 195 12.12 2.70 12.18
C SER A 195 11.66 2.88 10.73
N LEU A 196 10.73 3.79 10.42
CA LEU A 196 10.16 3.92 9.07
C LEU A 196 11.19 4.16 7.94
N HIS A 197 12.34 4.76 8.27
CA HIS A 197 13.41 4.97 7.30
C HIS A 197 14.05 3.65 6.81
N ILE A 198 13.76 2.52 7.47
CA ILE A 198 14.16 1.18 7.05
C ILE A 198 13.34 0.63 5.88
N HIS A 199 12.40 1.41 5.33
CA HIS A 199 11.63 1.01 4.14
C HIS A 199 12.02 1.80 2.88
N LEU A 200 13.03 2.68 2.98
CA LEU A 200 13.53 3.46 1.85
C LEU A 200 14.88 2.92 1.35
N ASP A 201 14.99 2.75 0.03
CA ASP A 201 16.24 2.41 -0.66
C ASP A 201 17.03 3.68 -1.05
N ASP A 202 18.27 3.76 -0.60
CA ASP A 202 19.19 4.87 -0.86
C ASP A 202 19.65 4.99 -2.31
N LEU A 203 19.61 3.90 -3.09
CA LEU A 203 19.99 3.90 -4.49
C LEU A 203 18.94 4.58 -5.38
N ALA A 204 17.67 4.51 -4.98
CA ALA A 204 16.54 5.03 -5.74
C ALA A 204 16.24 6.52 -5.47
N ILE A 205 16.14 6.94 -4.20
CA ILE A 205 15.75 8.33 -3.84
C ILE A 205 16.94 9.23 -3.47
N SER A 206 18.15 8.70 -3.52
CA SER A 206 19.40 9.27 -3.01
C SER A 206 19.53 9.28 -1.48
N ARG A 207 20.78 9.11 -1.03
CA ARG A 207 21.19 9.16 0.38
C ARG A 207 20.87 10.47 1.09
N ILE A 208 20.83 11.58 0.34
CA ILE A 208 20.52 12.90 0.92
C ILE A 208 19.05 12.92 1.34
N VAL A 209 18.15 12.43 0.50
CA VAL A 209 16.71 12.41 0.78
C VAL A 209 16.41 11.47 1.95
N ARG A 210 16.98 10.26 1.98
CA ARG A 210 16.83 9.36 3.14
C ARG A 210 17.31 10.02 4.42
N ARG A 211 18.47 10.69 4.41
CA ARG A 211 18.96 11.41 5.60
C ARG A 211 17.97 12.49 6.05
N GLN A 212 17.41 13.27 5.12
CA GLN A 212 16.40 14.28 5.45
C GLN A 212 15.15 13.64 6.06
N PHE A 213 14.73 12.47 5.55
CA PHE A 213 13.62 11.70 6.11
C PHE A 213 13.94 11.17 7.52
N THR A 214 15.12 10.60 7.75
CA THR A 214 15.55 10.16 9.10
C THR A 214 15.59 11.32 10.09
N GLU A 215 16.14 12.47 9.70
CA GLU A 215 16.13 13.67 10.54
C GLU A 215 14.70 14.17 10.84
N PHE A 216 13.80 14.04 9.87
CA PHE A 216 12.38 14.32 10.06
C PHE A 216 11.74 13.36 11.08
N CYS A 217 11.95 12.05 10.96
CA CYS A 217 11.47 11.06 11.93
C CYS A 217 11.97 11.32 13.35
N LEU A 218 13.27 11.60 13.52
CA LEU A 218 13.86 11.90 14.83
C LEU A 218 13.23 13.15 15.46
N LYS A 219 12.97 14.19 14.66
CA LYS A 219 12.31 15.41 15.14
C LYS A 219 10.82 15.18 15.43
N ALA A 220 10.14 14.37 14.62
CA ALA A 220 8.75 14.01 14.85
C ALA A 220 8.58 13.26 16.19
N ASN A 221 9.51 12.35 16.51
CA ASN A 221 9.50 11.67 17.81
C ASN A 221 9.76 12.62 18.98
N ARG A 222 10.78 13.49 18.89
CA ARG A 222 10.97 14.54 19.90
C ARG A 222 9.72 15.40 20.10
N TYR A 223 9.04 15.74 19.01
CA TYR A 223 7.80 16.50 19.06
C TYR A 223 6.68 15.74 19.80
N LEU A 224 6.56 14.43 19.57
CA LEU A 224 5.64 13.56 20.30
C LEU A 224 6.00 13.42 21.78
N ASP A 225 7.30 13.43 22.11
CA ASP A 225 7.80 13.46 23.49
C ASP A 225 7.58 14.82 24.20
N GLY A 226 6.87 15.76 23.56
CA GLY A 226 6.50 17.06 24.13
C GLY A 226 7.47 18.20 23.84
N ASP A 227 8.54 17.98 23.05
CA ASP A 227 9.46 19.04 22.64
C ASP A 227 8.83 19.94 21.55
N LEU A 228 8.12 20.98 21.97
CA LEU A 228 7.48 21.91 21.05
C LEU A 228 8.49 22.75 20.23
N SER A 229 9.77 22.81 20.60
CA SER A 229 10.77 23.61 19.90
C SER A 229 11.03 23.11 18.48
N VAL A 230 10.83 21.82 18.22
CA VAL A 230 11.04 21.20 16.90
C VAL A 230 9.81 21.28 15.97
N SER A 231 8.67 21.81 16.44
CA SER A 231 7.40 21.84 15.69
C SER A 231 7.53 22.46 14.30
N LYS A 232 8.16 23.65 14.20
CA LYS A 232 8.37 24.33 12.90
C LYS A 232 9.22 23.51 11.95
N ASP A 233 10.24 22.83 12.47
CA ASP A 233 11.13 22.00 11.67
C ASP A 233 10.42 20.75 11.13
N VAL A 234 9.56 20.13 11.94
CA VAL A 234 8.76 18.96 11.54
C VAL A 234 7.83 19.31 10.37
N VAL A 235 7.11 20.43 10.48
CA VAL A 235 6.24 20.93 9.40
C VAL A 235 7.05 21.27 8.15
N HIS A 236 8.17 22.00 8.32
CA HIS A 236 9.00 22.41 7.19
C HIS A 236 9.62 21.21 6.45
N LYS A 237 10.24 20.27 7.17
CA LYS A 237 10.90 19.10 6.58
C LYS A 237 9.91 18.17 5.88
N SER A 238 8.76 17.90 6.51
CA SER A 238 7.73 17.06 5.87
C SER A 238 7.21 17.70 4.57
N GLY A 239 6.95 19.01 4.57
CA GLY A 239 6.54 19.73 3.38
C GLY A 239 7.59 19.71 2.25
N GLN A 240 8.88 19.82 2.60
CA GLN A 240 9.96 19.69 1.61
C GLN A 240 10.03 18.29 1.01
N LEU A 241 9.97 17.25 1.84
CA LEU A 241 10.02 15.85 1.40
C LEU A 241 8.84 15.49 0.51
N LEU A 242 7.62 15.89 0.88
CA LEU A 242 6.43 15.70 0.04
C LEU A 242 6.56 16.44 -1.28
N LYS A 243 6.98 17.70 -1.28
CA LYS A 243 7.16 18.48 -2.52
C LYS A 243 8.21 17.85 -3.45
N MET A 244 9.25 17.23 -2.89
CA MET A 244 10.26 16.51 -3.67
C MET A 244 9.68 15.23 -4.28
N ALA A 245 8.95 14.43 -3.48
CA ALA A 245 8.30 13.21 -3.95
C ALA A 245 7.23 13.54 -5.00
N ASP A 246 6.36 14.51 -4.74
CA ASP A 246 5.29 14.97 -5.64
C ASP A 246 5.83 15.37 -7.03
N ARG A 247 6.94 16.11 -7.08
CA ARG A 247 7.59 16.44 -8.37
C ARG A 247 8.02 15.20 -9.13
N LYS A 248 8.45 14.15 -8.44
CA LYS A 248 8.86 12.89 -9.08
C LYS A 248 7.67 12.07 -9.54
N LEU A 249 6.60 12.03 -8.74
CA LEU A 249 5.36 11.33 -9.07
C LEU A 249 4.63 11.96 -10.28
N ASN A 250 4.73 13.28 -10.45
CA ASN A 250 4.05 14.01 -11.51
C ASN A 250 4.98 14.40 -12.68
N THR A 251 6.11 13.70 -12.88
CA THR A 251 6.97 13.87 -14.05
C THR A 251 6.99 12.58 -14.87
N GLY A 252 6.50 12.61 -16.12
CA GLY A 252 6.46 11.44 -17.00
C GLY A 252 5.31 10.48 -16.68
N HIS A 253 5.43 9.22 -17.12
CA HIS A 253 4.42 8.20 -16.85
C HIS A 253 4.46 7.75 -15.39
N PHE A 254 3.31 7.70 -14.72
CA PHE A 254 3.21 7.28 -13.31
C PHE A 254 3.78 5.86 -13.07
N ASN A 255 3.62 4.96 -14.04
CA ASN A 255 4.15 3.58 -13.99
C ASN A 255 5.67 3.49 -14.13
N GLU A 256 6.32 4.53 -14.67
CA GLU A 256 7.79 4.61 -14.79
C GLU A 256 8.43 5.22 -13.53
N VAL A 257 7.63 5.73 -12.60
CA VAL A 257 8.15 6.34 -11.38
C VAL A 257 8.64 5.25 -10.44
N ASP A 258 9.92 5.34 -10.06
CA ASP A 258 10.53 4.42 -9.09
C ASP A 258 9.70 4.37 -7.80
N GLU A 259 9.33 3.16 -7.43
CA GLU A 259 8.44 2.85 -6.31
C GLU A 259 8.92 3.45 -4.99
N ASN A 260 10.22 3.68 -4.80
CA ASN A 260 10.75 4.27 -3.58
C ASN A 260 10.31 5.73 -3.40
N TRP A 261 10.03 6.48 -4.47
CA TRP A 261 9.44 7.82 -4.35
C TRP A 261 7.99 7.73 -3.87
N ARG A 262 7.25 6.73 -4.32
CA ARG A 262 5.89 6.42 -3.84
C ARG A 262 5.90 5.97 -2.37
N LYS A 263 6.88 5.15 -1.97
CA LYS A 263 7.10 4.76 -0.56
C LYS A 263 7.44 5.97 0.30
N LEU A 264 8.34 6.85 -0.16
CA LEU A 264 8.66 8.10 0.55
C LEU A 264 7.42 8.96 0.76
N TYR A 265 6.59 9.14 -0.28
CA TYR A 265 5.35 9.90 -0.17
C TYR A 265 4.42 9.30 0.89
N ALA A 266 4.18 7.98 0.83
CA ALA A 266 3.35 7.26 1.80
C ALA A 266 3.87 7.40 3.23
N LEU A 267 5.17 7.25 3.43
CA LEU A 267 5.82 7.34 4.74
C LEU A 267 5.76 8.75 5.35
N VAL A 268 5.97 9.79 4.54
CA VAL A 268 5.87 11.17 5.04
C VAL A 268 4.43 11.50 5.38
N SER A 269 3.47 11.11 4.53
CA SER A 269 2.04 11.22 4.81
C SER A 269 1.64 10.48 6.08
N PHE A 270 2.16 9.27 6.29
CA PHE A 270 1.94 8.50 7.51
C PHE A 270 2.36 9.27 8.76
N VAL A 271 3.59 9.79 8.79
CA VAL A 271 4.08 10.54 9.96
C VAL A 271 3.25 11.80 10.18
N GLN A 272 2.94 12.56 9.13
CA GLN A 272 2.11 13.75 9.26
C GLN A 272 0.71 13.43 9.78
N ALA A 273 0.04 12.42 9.22
CA ALA A 273 -1.28 11.99 9.65
C ALA A 273 -1.26 11.52 11.11
N PHE A 274 -0.22 10.78 11.52
CA PHE A 274 -0.07 10.31 12.90
C PHE A 274 0.09 11.47 13.90
N LEU A 275 0.92 12.46 13.56
CA LEU A 275 1.09 13.66 14.39
C LEU A 275 -0.21 14.47 14.53
N MET A 276 -1.03 14.52 13.48
CA MET A 276 -2.35 15.18 13.51
C MET A 276 -3.36 14.37 14.33
N PHE A 277 -3.37 13.04 14.16
CA PHE A 277 -4.18 12.12 14.94
C PHE A 277 -3.91 12.26 16.45
N LYS A 278 -2.65 12.31 16.88
CA LYS A 278 -2.28 12.51 18.30
C LYS A 278 -2.69 13.87 18.87
N LYS A 279 -3.06 14.84 18.02
CA LYS A 279 -3.63 16.13 18.44
C LYS A 279 -5.16 16.17 18.35
N ASN A 280 -5.80 15.05 18.04
CA ASN A 280 -7.23 14.96 17.74
C ASN A 280 -7.66 15.83 16.54
N ASP A 281 -6.74 16.14 15.61
CA ASP A 281 -7.06 16.82 14.33
C ASP A 281 -7.41 15.78 13.26
N PHE A 282 -8.48 15.00 13.52
CA PHE A 282 -8.85 13.84 12.71
C PHE A 282 -9.19 14.21 11.26
N GLN A 283 -9.82 15.36 11.04
CA GLN A 283 -10.19 15.83 9.70
C GLN A 283 -8.97 16.08 8.81
N ARG A 284 -7.94 16.77 9.32
CA ARG A 284 -6.71 16.93 8.54
C ARG A 284 -5.90 15.65 8.46
N ALA A 285 -5.91 14.84 9.51
CA ALA A 285 -5.21 13.57 9.54
C ALA A 285 -5.70 12.63 8.42
N ILE A 286 -7.03 12.51 8.22
CA ILE A 286 -7.59 11.62 7.20
C ILE A 286 -7.28 12.12 5.79
N GLU A 287 -7.32 13.44 5.56
CA GLU A 287 -6.96 14.04 4.27
C GLU A 287 -5.51 13.75 3.88
N VAL A 288 -4.58 13.84 4.85
CA VAL A 288 -3.16 13.53 4.62
C VAL A 288 -2.96 12.02 4.42
N ALA A 289 -3.64 11.20 5.22
CA ALA A 289 -3.56 9.76 5.10
C ALA A 289 -4.04 9.29 3.73
N ASP A 290 -5.22 9.72 3.31
CA ASP A 290 -5.81 9.39 2.01
C ASP A 290 -4.98 9.88 0.83
N LYS A 291 -4.35 11.08 0.92
CA LYS A 291 -3.36 11.51 -0.07
C LYS A 291 -2.18 10.54 -0.17
N GLY A 292 -1.69 10.05 0.96
CA GLY A 292 -0.64 9.05 1.00
C GLY A 292 -1.08 7.69 0.45
N LEU A 293 -2.34 7.30 0.66
CA LEU A 293 -2.92 6.08 0.08
C LEU A 293 -3.07 6.19 -1.45
N CYS A 294 -3.54 7.34 -1.95
CA CYS A 294 -3.75 7.56 -3.39
C CYS A 294 -2.45 7.73 -4.17
N MET A 295 -1.51 8.52 -3.65
CA MET A 295 -0.27 8.87 -4.37
C MET A 295 0.89 7.92 -4.06
N GLY A 296 0.84 7.25 -2.92
CA GLY A 296 1.93 6.44 -2.40
C GLY A 296 1.94 5.01 -2.94
N ARG A 297 2.87 4.23 -2.39
CA ARG A 297 2.86 2.76 -2.47
C ARG A 297 2.98 2.25 -1.06
N ILE A 298 2.09 1.34 -0.70
CA ILE A 298 1.99 0.74 0.62
C ILE A 298 2.40 -0.71 0.44
N ASP A 299 3.53 -1.11 1.02
CA ASP A 299 3.75 -2.53 1.29
C ASP A 299 2.94 -2.83 2.55
N GLU A 300 1.84 -3.57 2.44
CA GLU A 300 0.88 -3.79 3.55
C GLU A 300 1.53 -4.40 4.80
N GLU A 301 2.62 -5.16 4.63
CA GLU A 301 3.40 -5.76 5.71
C GLU A 301 4.38 -4.78 6.38
N LYS A 302 4.66 -3.62 5.77
CA LYS A 302 5.79 -2.75 6.12
C LYS A 302 5.40 -1.30 6.43
N VAL A 303 4.36 -0.77 5.79
CA VAL A 303 3.88 0.60 6.01
C VAL A 303 2.40 0.61 6.36
N PRO A 304 2.02 1.04 7.56
CA PRO A 304 0.68 0.82 8.08
C PRO A 304 -0.24 2.03 7.90
N LEU A 305 -0.09 2.72 6.77
CA LEU A 305 -0.87 3.91 6.47
C LEU A 305 -2.36 3.59 6.38
N ARG A 306 -2.71 2.41 5.87
CA ARG A 306 -4.09 1.94 5.79
C ARG A 306 -4.72 1.77 7.17
N GLN A 307 -4.01 1.14 8.10
CA GLN A 307 -4.46 0.92 9.48
C GLN A 307 -4.64 2.25 10.21
N LEU A 308 -3.68 3.19 10.05
CA LEU A 308 -3.79 4.52 10.61
C LEU A 308 -4.99 5.29 10.02
N ALA A 309 -5.18 5.25 8.70
CA ALA A 309 -6.32 5.90 8.05
C ALA A 309 -7.66 5.34 8.58
N TRP A 310 -7.75 4.04 8.81
CA TRP A 310 -8.92 3.42 9.42
C TRP A 310 -9.15 3.92 10.84
N LEU A 311 -8.14 3.96 11.69
CA LEU A 311 -8.28 4.46 13.07
C LEU A 311 -8.66 5.94 13.13
N ILE A 312 -8.07 6.77 12.26
CA ILE A 312 -8.48 8.16 12.12
C ILE A 312 -9.95 8.22 11.73
N HIS A 313 -10.38 7.39 10.77
CA HIS A 313 -11.75 7.35 10.28
C HIS A 313 -12.77 7.02 11.37
N GLU A 314 -12.50 6.01 12.21
CA GLU A 314 -13.35 5.64 13.36
C GLU A 314 -13.50 6.78 14.40
N ASN A 315 -12.56 7.72 14.43
CA ASN A 315 -12.58 8.88 15.33
C ASN A 315 -13.12 10.16 14.65
N LEU A 316 -13.50 10.11 13.37
CA LEU A 316 -14.13 11.26 12.73
C LEU A 316 -15.53 11.48 13.32
N PRO A 317 -15.96 12.75 13.46
CA PRO A 317 -17.33 13.03 13.84
C PRO A 317 -18.27 12.44 12.79
N GLY A 318 -19.15 11.55 13.23
CA GLY A 318 -20.19 10.99 12.36
C GLY A 318 -21.04 12.09 11.76
N VAL A 319 -21.59 11.83 10.57
CA VAL A 319 -22.55 12.73 9.93
C VAL A 319 -23.83 12.75 10.76
N SER A 320 -24.04 13.83 11.53
CA SER A 320 -25.08 13.91 12.58
C SER A 320 -26.49 14.19 12.09
N ASP A 321 -26.70 14.53 10.81
CA ASP A 321 -28.02 14.86 10.26
C ASP A 321 -28.22 14.31 8.85
N GLU A 322 -28.95 13.20 8.74
CA GLU A 322 -29.45 12.64 7.47
C GLU A 322 -30.33 13.65 6.70
N ASN A 323 -30.97 14.59 7.40
CA ASN A 323 -31.86 15.61 6.81
C ASN A 323 -31.15 16.86 6.28
N SER A 324 -29.87 17.06 6.61
CA SER A 324 -29.10 18.25 6.15
C SER A 324 -28.31 18.00 4.86
N ILE A 325 -28.36 16.77 4.35
CA ILE A 325 -27.53 16.32 3.23
C ILE A 325 -28.42 15.59 2.22
N HIS A 326 -29.26 16.35 1.55
CA HIS A 326 -29.75 15.90 0.26
C HIS A 326 -28.55 15.92 -0.69
N PRO A 327 -28.14 14.78 -1.27
CA PRO A 327 -27.20 14.85 -2.38
C PRO A 327 -27.85 15.76 -3.42
N SER A 328 -27.12 16.77 -3.86
CA SER A 328 -27.46 17.62 -5.00
C SER A 328 -27.33 16.79 -6.28
N PHE A 329 -28.02 15.66 -6.33
CA PHE A 329 -28.48 15.10 -7.56
C PHE A 329 -29.96 15.43 -7.51
N SER A 330 -30.48 16.16 -8.48
CA SER A 330 -31.90 16.12 -8.76
C SER A 330 -32.27 14.65 -8.93
N PHE A 331 -32.80 14.01 -7.88
CA PHE A 331 -33.49 12.72 -7.94
C PHE A 331 -34.81 12.87 -8.70
N GLU A 332 -35.00 13.95 -9.45
CA GLU A 332 -36.04 14.01 -10.44
C GLU A 332 -35.81 12.85 -11.41
N GLU A 333 -36.57 11.78 -11.17
CA GLU A 333 -36.93 10.66 -12.04
C GLU A 333 -37.47 11.14 -13.42
N ASN A 334 -37.37 12.43 -13.72
CA ASN A 334 -37.79 13.11 -14.94
C ASN A 334 -36.66 13.33 -15.96
N THR A 335 -35.52 12.68 -15.82
CA THR A 335 -34.77 12.31 -17.02
C THR A 335 -35.51 11.12 -17.62
N LYS A 336 -36.47 11.41 -18.52
CA LYS A 336 -36.96 10.44 -19.50
C LYS A 336 -35.78 9.54 -19.85
N ASN A 337 -35.88 8.24 -19.58
CA ASN A 337 -34.98 7.22 -20.11
C ASN A 337 -34.55 7.70 -21.49
N GLN A 338 -33.34 8.27 -21.61
CA GLN A 338 -32.80 8.59 -22.92
C GLN A 338 -32.42 7.23 -23.45
N ALA A 339 -33.44 6.56 -23.98
CA ALA A 339 -33.32 5.29 -24.65
C ALA A 339 -32.14 5.44 -25.61
N LEU A 340 -31.27 4.45 -25.60
CA LEU A 340 -30.17 4.39 -26.55
C LEU A 340 -30.78 4.58 -27.94
N CYS A 341 -30.47 5.69 -28.61
CA CYS A 341 -30.78 5.84 -30.02
C CYS A 341 -29.83 4.90 -30.76
N PRO A 342 -30.30 3.76 -31.30
CA PRO A 342 -29.40 2.80 -31.93
C PRO A 342 -28.70 3.45 -33.11
N LEU A 343 -27.41 3.14 -33.29
CA LEU A 343 -26.73 3.54 -34.51
C LEU A 343 -27.26 2.69 -35.66
N THR A 344 -27.12 3.19 -36.88
CA THR A 344 -27.53 2.43 -38.08
C THR A 344 -26.75 1.13 -38.25
N ASN A 345 -25.55 1.05 -37.67
CA ASN A 345 -24.66 -0.12 -37.68
C ASN A 345 -24.62 -0.88 -36.34
N SER A 346 -25.59 -0.67 -35.44
CA SER A 346 -25.62 -1.35 -34.14
C SER A 346 -26.58 -2.54 -34.04
N THR A 347 -26.26 -3.47 -33.14
CA THR A 347 -27.03 -4.66 -32.74
C THR A 347 -26.99 -4.79 -31.23
N SER A 348 -27.91 -5.51 -30.61
CA SER A 348 -27.81 -5.82 -29.17
C SER A 348 -26.72 -6.85 -28.88
N ILE A 349 -26.08 -6.75 -27.70
CA ILE A 349 -25.28 -7.82 -27.08
C ILE A 349 -26.20 -8.98 -26.66
N ASP A 350 -25.71 -10.21 -26.71
CA ASP A 350 -26.43 -11.38 -26.22
C ASP A 350 -26.66 -11.29 -24.70
N GLU A 351 -27.80 -11.78 -24.22
CA GLU A 351 -28.15 -11.73 -22.79
C GLU A 351 -28.68 -13.08 -22.26
N CYS A 352 -28.34 -13.45 -21.02
CA CYS A 352 -29.00 -14.51 -20.26
C CYS A 352 -29.55 -13.99 -18.94
N ASP A 353 -30.59 -14.62 -18.42
CA ASP A 353 -31.10 -14.36 -17.07
C ASP A 353 -30.53 -15.38 -16.10
N ASP A 354 -30.06 -14.94 -14.93
CA ASP A 354 -29.49 -15.81 -13.89
C ASP A 354 -30.48 -16.89 -13.42
N GLU A 355 -31.78 -16.66 -13.59
CA GLU A 355 -32.83 -17.66 -13.30
C GLU A 355 -32.92 -18.77 -14.36
N ASP A 356 -32.32 -18.60 -15.55
CA ASP A 356 -32.34 -19.60 -16.62
C ASP A 356 -31.35 -20.74 -16.35
N GLU A 357 -31.80 -22.00 -16.45
CA GLU A 357 -30.95 -23.20 -16.25
C GLU A 357 -29.70 -23.21 -17.14
N SER A 358 -29.77 -22.59 -18.33
CA SER A 358 -28.66 -22.52 -19.28
C SER A 358 -27.70 -21.35 -19.06
N CYS A 359 -28.00 -20.39 -18.17
CA CYS A 359 -27.22 -19.16 -18.07
C CYS A 359 -25.78 -19.43 -17.66
N PHE A 360 -25.54 -20.37 -16.73
CA PHE A 360 -24.19 -20.78 -16.36
C PHE A 360 -23.37 -21.32 -17.54
N GLU A 361 -23.95 -22.21 -18.37
CA GLU A 361 -23.30 -22.72 -19.58
C GLU A 361 -23.04 -21.60 -20.61
N ARG A 362 -23.95 -20.63 -20.72
CA ARG A 362 -23.79 -19.47 -21.61
C ARG A 362 -22.70 -18.52 -21.15
N ILE A 363 -22.54 -18.33 -19.84
CA ILE A 363 -21.43 -17.56 -19.25
C ILE A 363 -20.10 -18.23 -19.61
N LEU A 364 -19.95 -19.53 -19.31
CA LEU A 364 -18.73 -20.27 -19.63
C LEU A 364 -18.42 -20.27 -21.13
N THR A 365 -19.44 -20.42 -21.97
CA THR A 365 -19.31 -20.37 -23.43
C THR A 365 -18.87 -18.99 -23.90
N SER A 366 -19.41 -17.91 -23.31
CA SER A 366 -19.06 -16.54 -23.69
C SER A 366 -17.63 -16.20 -23.29
N VAL A 367 -17.20 -16.61 -22.10
CA VAL A 367 -15.82 -16.46 -21.62
C VAL A 367 -14.85 -17.22 -22.52
N HIS A 368 -15.13 -18.50 -22.77
CA HIS A 368 -14.28 -19.33 -23.64
C HIS A 368 -14.15 -18.78 -25.07
N ASN A 369 -15.23 -18.19 -25.60
CA ASN A 369 -15.24 -17.64 -26.96
C ASN A 369 -14.87 -16.15 -27.03
N GLU A 370 -14.49 -15.53 -25.91
CA GLU A 370 -14.16 -14.10 -25.81
C GLU A 370 -15.26 -13.20 -26.41
N LYS A 371 -16.53 -13.47 -26.05
CA LYS A 371 -17.70 -12.71 -26.50
C LYS A 371 -18.41 -11.99 -25.35
N PRO A 372 -18.83 -10.73 -25.52
CA PRO A 372 -19.58 -10.02 -24.50
C PRO A 372 -20.92 -10.70 -24.22
N LEU A 373 -21.33 -10.69 -22.96
CA LEU A 373 -22.60 -11.24 -22.50
C LEU A 373 -23.15 -10.38 -21.37
N VAL A 374 -24.40 -9.95 -21.49
CA VAL A 374 -25.14 -9.36 -20.37
C VAL A 374 -25.79 -10.49 -19.56
N ILE A 375 -25.55 -10.49 -18.26
CA ILE A 375 -26.07 -11.48 -17.33
C ILE A 375 -27.06 -10.76 -16.41
N ARG A 376 -28.35 -10.93 -16.70
CA ARG A 376 -29.42 -10.24 -15.98
C ARG A 376 -29.52 -10.79 -14.57
N LYS A 377 -29.72 -9.90 -13.60
CA LYS A 377 -29.99 -10.22 -12.19
C LYS A 377 -28.92 -11.02 -11.43
N GLN A 378 -27.78 -11.35 -12.05
CA GLN A 378 -26.70 -12.16 -11.48
C GLN A 378 -26.26 -11.73 -10.08
N CYS A 379 -26.34 -10.42 -9.79
CA CYS A 379 -25.81 -9.83 -8.57
C CYS A 379 -26.89 -9.25 -7.65
N LEU A 380 -28.19 -9.56 -7.83
CA LEU A 380 -29.27 -9.05 -6.98
C LEU A 380 -29.11 -9.39 -5.49
N SER A 381 -28.47 -10.52 -5.18
CA SER A 381 -28.18 -10.97 -3.81
C SER A 381 -26.92 -10.33 -3.22
N MET A 382 -26.10 -9.64 -4.02
CA MET A 382 -24.86 -9.01 -3.54
C MET A 382 -25.20 -7.90 -2.55
N PRO A 383 -24.63 -7.89 -1.32
CA PRO A 383 -24.99 -6.89 -0.32
C PRO A 383 -24.77 -5.45 -0.78
N ALA A 384 -23.76 -5.19 -1.62
CA ALA A 384 -23.54 -3.87 -2.21
C ALA A 384 -24.75 -3.43 -3.07
N VAL A 385 -25.29 -4.31 -3.91
CA VAL A 385 -26.47 -4.03 -4.75
C VAL A 385 -27.71 -3.73 -3.88
N GLN A 386 -27.85 -4.40 -2.74
CA GLN A 386 -28.99 -4.22 -1.85
C GLN A 386 -28.88 -2.99 -0.94
N LYS A 387 -27.66 -2.61 -0.53
CA LYS A 387 -27.43 -1.58 0.51
C LYS A 387 -26.91 -0.26 -0.04
N TRP A 388 -26.04 -0.32 -1.05
CA TRP A 388 -25.29 0.87 -1.47
C TRP A 388 -26.19 1.83 -2.24
N SER A 389 -26.24 3.04 -1.70
CA SER A 389 -26.92 4.19 -2.27
C SER A 389 -26.01 5.40 -2.06
N PHE A 390 -26.27 6.51 -2.76
CA PHE A 390 -25.52 7.74 -2.52
C PHE A 390 -25.59 8.22 -1.05
N PRO A 391 -26.75 8.20 -0.37
CA PRO A 391 -26.80 8.50 1.06
C PRO A 391 -25.96 7.54 1.93
N PHE A 392 -26.02 6.24 1.65
CA PHE A 392 -25.22 5.24 2.36
C PHE A 392 -23.71 5.51 2.18
N LEU A 393 -23.24 5.65 0.94
CA LEU A 393 -21.83 5.92 0.66
C LEU A 393 -21.39 7.28 1.21
N LEU A 394 -22.27 8.28 1.23
CA LEU A 394 -21.93 9.58 1.81
C LEU A 394 -21.72 9.50 3.31
N LYS A 395 -22.50 8.66 4.01
CA LYS A 395 -22.29 8.37 5.43
C LYS A 395 -20.96 7.64 5.67
N GLU A 396 -20.66 6.63 4.85
CA GLU A 396 -19.44 5.81 4.98
C GLU A 396 -18.17 6.53 4.53
N LEU A 397 -18.25 7.41 3.53
CA LEU A 397 -17.10 7.97 2.83
C LEU A 397 -16.92 9.48 3.03
N HIS A 398 -17.80 10.15 3.77
CA HIS A 398 -17.87 11.61 3.96
C HIS A 398 -16.55 12.37 3.82
N SER A 399 -15.61 12.17 4.75
CA SER A 399 -14.31 12.88 4.80
C SER A 399 -13.21 12.21 3.97
N ARG A 400 -13.49 11.06 3.35
CA ARG A 400 -12.50 10.32 2.58
C ARG A 400 -12.19 11.06 1.28
N THR A 401 -10.92 11.12 0.94
CA THR A 401 -10.43 11.85 -0.23
C THR A 401 -10.11 10.89 -1.38
N PHE A 402 -10.63 11.18 -2.56
CA PHE A 402 -10.52 10.34 -3.76
C PHE A 402 -9.95 11.10 -4.94
N PRO A 403 -9.24 10.43 -5.86
CA PRO A 403 -8.97 10.98 -7.19
C PRO A 403 -10.27 11.07 -7.97
N VAL A 404 -10.58 12.27 -8.44
CA VAL A 404 -11.78 12.55 -9.23
C VAL A 404 -11.36 13.22 -10.52
N GLU A 405 -11.83 12.66 -11.62
CA GLU A 405 -11.74 13.22 -12.94
C GLU A 405 -12.70 14.41 -13.09
N ILE A 406 -12.21 15.48 -13.70
CA ILE A 406 -12.95 16.70 -13.96
C ILE A 406 -12.87 16.97 -15.45
N GLY A 407 -14.02 16.90 -16.13
CA GLY A 407 -14.09 17.11 -17.56
C GLY A 407 -15.13 16.22 -18.22
N THR A 408 -15.28 16.41 -19.52
CA THR A 408 -16.15 15.66 -20.43
C THR A 408 -15.68 14.22 -20.62
N LYS A 409 -14.42 14.05 -21.03
CA LYS A 409 -13.76 12.79 -21.39
C LYS A 409 -12.26 12.97 -21.13
N TYR A 410 -11.54 11.92 -20.73
CA TYR A 410 -10.08 11.98 -20.49
C TYR A 410 -9.23 12.23 -21.74
N SER A 411 -9.84 12.09 -22.92
CA SER A 411 -9.26 12.46 -24.21
C SER A 411 -9.21 13.98 -24.46
N ASP A 412 -9.91 14.79 -23.66
CA ASP A 412 -10.13 16.20 -23.97
C ASP A 412 -9.07 17.09 -23.28
N GLU A 413 -8.63 18.17 -23.94
CA GLU A 413 -7.59 19.09 -23.42
C GLU A 413 -7.95 19.74 -22.07
N ASN A 414 -9.24 19.86 -21.76
CA ASN A 414 -9.73 20.45 -20.51
C ASN A 414 -9.89 19.43 -19.38
N TRP A 415 -9.55 18.16 -19.61
CA TRP A 415 -9.60 17.13 -18.57
C TRP A 415 -8.49 17.33 -17.55
N SER A 416 -8.81 17.13 -16.28
CA SER A 416 -7.84 17.08 -15.20
C SER A 416 -8.29 16.13 -14.10
N GLN A 417 -7.36 15.63 -13.32
CA GLN A 417 -7.67 14.87 -12.12
C GLN A 417 -7.33 15.68 -10.87
N LYS A 418 -8.22 15.68 -9.87
CA LYS A 418 -7.97 16.32 -8.58
C LYS A 418 -8.39 15.42 -7.43
N LEU A 419 -7.64 15.50 -6.34
CA LEU A 419 -8.04 14.90 -5.07
C LEU A 419 -9.14 15.76 -4.42
N MET A 420 -10.27 15.14 -4.09
CA MET A 420 -11.37 15.80 -3.38
C MET A 420 -12.06 14.85 -2.41
N THR A 421 -12.66 15.40 -1.36
CA THR A 421 -13.45 14.60 -0.42
C THR A 421 -14.73 14.10 -1.08
N PHE A 422 -15.24 12.95 -0.64
CA PHE A 422 -16.49 12.40 -1.15
C PHE A 422 -17.66 13.37 -0.94
N GLN A 423 -17.71 14.06 0.19
CA GLN A 423 -18.71 15.10 0.42
C GLN A 423 -18.65 16.21 -0.65
N ASN A 424 -17.44 16.68 -0.99
CA ASN A 424 -17.29 17.71 -2.01
C ASN A 424 -17.59 17.17 -3.41
N PHE A 425 -17.24 15.92 -3.69
CA PHE A 425 -17.64 15.25 -4.93
C PHE A 425 -19.16 15.28 -5.09
N ILE A 426 -19.92 14.79 -4.09
CA ILE A 426 -21.39 14.76 -4.14
C ILE A 426 -21.97 16.18 -4.28
N ARG A 427 -21.50 17.15 -3.49
CA ARG A 427 -22.00 18.54 -3.52
C ARG A 427 -21.76 19.28 -4.84
N ASN A 428 -20.71 18.92 -5.58
CA ASN A 428 -20.31 19.64 -6.80
C ASN A 428 -20.69 18.89 -8.08
N SER A 429 -21.20 17.66 -7.99
CA SER A 429 -21.47 16.80 -9.14
C SER A 429 -22.59 17.30 -10.07
N GLU A 430 -23.46 18.21 -9.60
CA GLU A 430 -24.47 18.86 -10.46
C GLU A 430 -23.87 19.95 -11.37
N ASN A 431 -22.88 20.69 -10.87
CA ASN A 431 -22.34 21.87 -11.55
C ASN A 431 -21.03 21.58 -12.31
N ALA A 432 -20.44 20.42 -12.07
CA ALA A 432 -19.20 19.99 -12.70
C ALA A 432 -19.34 18.55 -13.19
N ARG A 433 -18.74 18.25 -14.35
CA ARG A 433 -18.61 16.88 -14.84
C ARG A 433 -17.52 16.18 -14.04
N LEU A 434 -17.92 15.61 -12.90
CA LEU A 434 -17.06 14.91 -11.97
C LEU A 434 -17.24 13.41 -12.14
N TYR A 435 -16.15 12.66 -12.15
CA TYR A 435 -16.22 11.20 -12.19
C TYR A 435 -15.16 10.57 -11.28
N LEU A 436 -15.61 9.81 -10.28
CA LEU A 436 -14.72 8.95 -9.48
C LEU A 436 -14.59 7.64 -10.26
N ALA A 437 -13.60 7.60 -11.14
CA ALA A 437 -13.35 6.50 -12.05
C ALA A 437 -12.19 5.63 -11.55
N GLN A 438 -12.28 4.32 -11.83
CA GLN A 438 -11.17 3.37 -11.71
C GLN A 438 -10.41 3.41 -10.36
N HIS A 439 -11.12 3.53 -9.25
CA HIS A 439 -10.49 3.61 -7.93
C HIS A 439 -10.55 2.27 -7.17
N ARG A 440 -9.41 1.84 -6.61
CA ARG A 440 -9.33 0.66 -5.73
C ARG A 440 -9.87 1.01 -4.33
N LEU A 441 -11.19 1.21 -4.22
CA LEU A 441 -11.84 1.70 -3.00
C LEU A 441 -11.46 0.90 -1.75
N PHE A 442 -11.43 -0.42 -1.87
CA PHE A 442 -11.19 -1.32 -0.74
C PHE A 442 -9.78 -1.22 -0.18
N ASP A 443 -8.86 -0.63 -0.95
CA ASP A 443 -7.53 -0.32 -0.45
C ASP A 443 -7.53 0.81 0.57
N GLN A 444 -8.50 1.70 0.44
CA GLN A 444 -8.70 2.85 1.31
C GLN A 444 -9.74 2.58 2.39
N VAL A 445 -10.77 1.79 2.07
CA VAL A 445 -11.96 1.56 2.91
C VAL A 445 -12.28 0.06 2.95
N PRO A 446 -11.48 -0.74 3.68
CA PRO A 446 -11.50 -2.19 3.57
C PRO A 446 -12.80 -2.84 4.10
N HIS A 447 -13.52 -2.19 5.01
CA HIS A 447 -14.76 -2.76 5.57
C HIS A 447 -15.88 -2.89 4.53
N LEU A 448 -15.91 -2.01 3.52
CA LEU A 448 -16.86 -2.07 2.41
C LEU A 448 -16.64 -3.30 1.51
N LYS A 449 -15.46 -3.93 1.56
CA LYS A 449 -15.19 -5.18 0.83
C LYS A 449 -16.12 -6.32 1.26
N ARG A 450 -16.65 -6.27 2.49
CA ARG A 450 -17.61 -7.27 3.03
C ARG A 450 -18.93 -7.30 2.27
N ASP A 451 -19.27 -6.21 1.58
CA ASP A 451 -20.50 -6.11 0.80
C ASP A 451 -20.32 -6.59 -0.66
N VAL A 452 -19.09 -6.90 -1.07
CA VAL A 452 -18.75 -7.23 -2.46
C VAL A 452 -18.40 -8.70 -2.58
N ILE A 453 -19.02 -9.36 -3.54
CA ILE A 453 -18.77 -10.78 -3.87
C ILE A 453 -18.12 -10.79 -5.25
N ILE A 454 -16.95 -11.45 -5.37
CA ILE A 454 -16.29 -11.63 -6.66
C ILE A 454 -17.07 -12.69 -7.45
N PRO A 455 -17.54 -12.39 -8.68
CA PRO A 455 -18.26 -13.38 -9.50
C PRO A 455 -17.40 -14.61 -9.79
N ASP A 456 -17.98 -15.81 -9.68
CA ASP A 456 -17.26 -17.09 -9.75
C ASP A 456 -16.44 -17.26 -11.04
N VAL A 457 -16.91 -16.67 -12.13
CA VAL A 457 -16.23 -16.69 -13.44
C VAL A 457 -14.84 -16.07 -13.41
N CYS A 458 -14.54 -15.16 -12.47
CA CYS A 458 -13.20 -14.58 -12.33
C CYS A 458 -12.16 -15.62 -11.90
N PHE A 459 -12.60 -16.78 -11.42
CA PHE A 459 -11.76 -17.93 -11.04
C PHE A 459 -11.65 -19.00 -12.13
N ALA A 460 -12.24 -18.77 -13.32
CA ALA A 460 -12.23 -19.77 -14.39
C ALA A 460 -10.81 -20.12 -14.88
N GLU A 461 -9.90 -19.14 -14.88
CA GLU A 461 -8.52 -19.30 -15.34
C GLU A 461 -7.47 -18.99 -14.25
N SER A 462 -7.85 -18.34 -13.15
CA SER A 462 -6.95 -17.96 -12.06
C SER A 462 -7.26 -18.73 -10.76
N THR A 463 -6.22 -19.21 -10.08
CA THR A 463 -6.35 -20.03 -8.86
C THR A 463 -6.56 -19.22 -7.57
N SER A 464 -6.51 -17.88 -7.60
CA SER A 464 -6.63 -17.06 -6.38
C SER A 464 -7.40 -15.74 -6.57
N ALA A 465 -8.21 -15.39 -5.57
CA ALA A 465 -8.94 -14.12 -5.49
C ALA A 465 -8.03 -12.89 -5.41
N GLU A 466 -6.76 -13.09 -5.09
CA GLU A 466 -5.75 -12.04 -4.98
C GLU A 466 -5.35 -11.46 -6.35
N ASN A 467 -5.60 -12.19 -7.44
CA ASN A 467 -5.27 -11.76 -8.80
C ASN A 467 -6.39 -10.95 -9.47
N VAL A 468 -7.53 -10.77 -8.80
CA VAL A 468 -8.67 -10.01 -9.33
C VAL A 468 -8.58 -8.56 -8.86
N ASP A 469 -8.36 -7.62 -9.78
CA ASP A 469 -8.38 -6.20 -9.43
C ASP A 469 -9.83 -5.71 -9.35
N VAL A 470 -10.21 -5.15 -8.20
CA VAL A 470 -11.56 -4.65 -7.97
C VAL A 470 -11.56 -3.13 -7.94
N ASN A 471 -12.16 -2.53 -8.97
CA ASN A 471 -12.24 -1.07 -9.12
C ASN A 471 -13.68 -0.59 -9.01
N MET A 472 -13.84 0.60 -8.41
CA MET A 472 -15.13 1.25 -8.25
C MET A 472 -15.27 2.45 -9.19
N TRP A 473 -16.50 2.66 -9.64
CA TRP A 473 -16.91 3.74 -10.51
C TRP A 473 -18.14 4.45 -9.94
N ILE A 474 -18.02 5.74 -9.61
CA ILE A 474 -19.14 6.55 -9.09
C ILE A 474 -19.24 7.85 -9.86
N GLY A 475 -20.42 8.16 -10.37
CA GLY A 475 -20.65 9.39 -11.14
C GLY A 475 -22.11 9.87 -11.16
N PRO A 476 -22.35 11.17 -11.43
CA PRO A 476 -23.66 11.64 -11.85
C PRO A 476 -24.11 10.98 -13.17
N ALA A 477 -25.37 11.22 -13.54
CA ALA A 477 -25.85 10.97 -14.88
C ALA A 477 -24.98 11.69 -15.93
N ASN A 478 -24.89 11.11 -17.11
CA ASN A 478 -24.12 11.58 -18.26
C ASN A 478 -22.59 11.59 -18.06
N THR A 479 -22.07 10.91 -17.04
CA THR A 479 -20.64 10.54 -17.01
C THR A 479 -20.32 9.59 -18.16
N VAL A 480 -19.21 9.83 -18.84
CA VAL A 480 -18.81 9.12 -20.06
C VAL A 480 -17.39 8.59 -19.90
N SER A 481 -17.21 7.32 -20.28
CA SER A 481 -15.92 6.73 -20.62
C SER A 481 -15.88 6.56 -22.15
N PRO A 482 -14.97 7.26 -22.87
CA PRO A 482 -14.79 7.12 -24.31
C PRO A 482 -14.60 5.67 -24.76
N LEU A 483 -14.78 5.40 -26.05
CA LEU A 483 -14.53 4.07 -26.60
C LEU A 483 -13.03 3.72 -26.42
N HIS A 484 -12.75 2.68 -25.65
CA HIS A 484 -11.39 2.25 -25.34
C HIS A 484 -11.30 0.74 -25.11
N THR A 485 -10.07 0.20 -25.06
CA THR A 485 -9.81 -1.20 -24.73
C THR A 485 -9.02 -1.33 -23.44
N ASP A 486 -9.31 -2.40 -22.69
CA ASP A 486 -8.56 -2.79 -21.50
C ASP A 486 -7.64 -4.00 -21.78
N PRO A 487 -6.53 -4.17 -21.03
CA PRO A 487 -5.57 -5.26 -21.22
C PRO A 487 -5.94 -6.56 -20.51
N ARG A 488 -7.06 -6.62 -19.79
CA ARG A 488 -7.51 -7.79 -19.03
C ARG A 488 -8.99 -8.02 -19.29
N LYS A 489 -9.49 -9.24 -19.03
CA LYS A 489 -10.93 -9.52 -18.99
C LYS A 489 -11.56 -8.73 -17.85
N ASN A 490 -12.82 -8.35 -18.00
CA ASN A 490 -13.53 -7.57 -17.00
C ASN A 490 -14.94 -8.09 -16.79
N MET A 491 -15.29 -8.43 -15.55
CA MET A 491 -16.67 -8.61 -15.15
C MET A 491 -17.17 -7.29 -14.55
N PHE A 492 -18.05 -6.59 -15.27
CA PHE A 492 -18.62 -5.33 -14.84
C PHE A 492 -19.96 -5.57 -14.14
N VAL A 493 -20.12 -5.08 -12.92
CA VAL A 493 -21.35 -5.20 -12.12
C VAL A 493 -21.93 -3.82 -11.86
N GLN A 494 -23.21 -3.63 -12.18
CA GLN A 494 -23.92 -2.40 -11.88
C GLN A 494 -24.58 -2.49 -10.51
N VAL A 495 -24.18 -1.61 -9.59
CA VAL A 495 -24.66 -1.61 -8.19
C VAL A 495 -25.86 -0.71 -8.01
N HIS A 496 -25.81 0.49 -8.59
CA HIS A 496 -26.88 1.48 -8.50
C HIS A 496 -27.01 2.24 -9.82
N GLY A 497 -28.24 2.53 -10.23
CA GLY A 497 -28.51 3.26 -11.47
C GLY A 497 -28.32 2.41 -12.73
N THR A 498 -28.26 3.08 -13.88
CA THR A 498 -28.22 2.44 -15.20
C THR A 498 -27.06 2.98 -16.04
N LYS A 499 -26.39 2.07 -16.76
CA LYS A 499 -25.34 2.40 -17.73
C LYS A 499 -25.63 1.80 -19.09
N LEU A 500 -25.18 2.51 -20.10
CA LEU A 500 -25.28 2.19 -21.50
C LEU A 500 -23.89 1.89 -22.03
N PHE A 501 -23.77 0.80 -22.78
CA PHE A 501 -22.54 0.34 -23.40
C PHE A 501 -22.66 0.32 -24.91
N ARG A 502 -21.59 0.74 -25.59
CA ARG A 502 -21.35 0.44 -27.01
C ARG A 502 -20.03 -0.28 -27.14
N MET A 503 -20.03 -1.45 -27.75
CA MET A 503 -18.86 -2.30 -27.85
C MET A 503 -18.53 -2.61 -29.30
N VAL A 504 -17.24 -2.74 -29.59
CA VAL A 504 -16.72 -3.09 -30.91
C VAL A 504 -15.75 -4.25 -30.76
N ASP A 505 -15.89 -5.22 -31.66
CA ASP A 505 -15.04 -6.41 -31.71
C ASP A 505 -13.58 -5.99 -32.00
N PRO A 506 -12.56 -6.53 -31.30
CA PRO A 506 -11.16 -6.21 -31.54
C PRO A 506 -10.72 -6.37 -33.00
N LYS A 507 -11.38 -7.24 -33.79
CA LYS A 507 -11.07 -7.41 -35.21
C LYS A 507 -11.31 -6.14 -36.04
N ASP A 508 -12.17 -5.24 -35.58
CA ASP A 508 -12.55 -4.00 -36.25
C ASP A 508 -11.73 -2.79 -35.74
N THR A 509 -10.62 -3.04 -35.01
CA THR A 509 -9.76 -2.01 -34.39
C THR A 509 -9.31 -0.92 -35.37
N GLU A 510 -8.97 -1.29 -36.62
CA GLU A 510 -8.52 -0.31 -37.61
C GLU A 510 -9.62 0.70 -38.02
N PHE A 511 -10.89 0.36 -37.82
CA PHE A 511 -12.03 1.18 -38.22
C PHE A 511 -12.56 2.09 -37.10
N VAL A 512 -12.01 1.98 -35.89
CA VAL A 512 -12.37 2.85 -34.75
C VAL A 512 -11.35 3.96 -34.53
N TYR A 513 -10.38 4.15 -35.42
CA TYR A 513 -9.42 5.26 -35.40
C TYR A 513 -8.77 5.47 -34.02
N PRO A 514 -7.96 4.53 -33.50
CA PRO A 514 -7.24 4.73 -32.25
C PRO A 514 -6.35 5.98 -32.30
N PHE A 515 -6.08 6.62 -31.16
CA PHE A 515 -5.02 7.63 -31.09
C PHE A 515 -3.63 6.99 -31.26
N ASP A 516 -2.63 7.79 -31.58
CA ASP A 516 -1.23 7.33 -31.57
C ASP A 516 -0.60 7.41 -30.17
N GLY A 517 0.44 6.61 -29.93
CA GLY A 517 1.25 6.67 -28.71
C GLY A 517 0.53 6.17 -27.46
N ILE A 518 0.51 7.00 -26.42
CA ILE A 518 0.06 6.63 -25.06
C ILE A 518 -1.43 6.29 -25.01
N LEU A 519 -2.24 6.95 -25.85
CA LEU A 519 -3.69 6.77 -25.91
C LEU A 519 -4.10 5.78 -27.01
N SER A 520 -3.19 4.90 -27.45
CA SER A 520 -3.46 3.93 -28.52
C SER A 520 -4.53 2.89 -28.21
N ASN A 521 -4.95 2.80 -26.95
CA ASN A 521 -6.10 2.01 -26.53
C ASN A 521 -7.41 2.82 -26.49
N THR A 522 -7.44 4.07 -26.94
CA THR A 522 -8.62 4.96 -26.96
C THR A 522 -8.91 5.40 -28.38
N SER A 523 -10.18 5.41 -28.76
CA SER A 523 -10.67 5.81 -30.08
C SER A 523 -10.84 7.33 -30.18
N GLN A 524 -10.57 7.87 -31.36
CA GLN A 524 -10.87 9.26 -31.72
C GLN A 524 -12.37 9.50 -31.97
N VAL A 525 -13.13 8.43 -32.26
CA VAL A 525 -14.54 8.52 -32.66
C VAL A 525 -15.43 8.78 -31.44
N ASP A 526 -16.25 9.84 -31.50
CA ASP A 526 -17.37 9.98 -30.58
C ASP A 526 -18.49 9.03 -30.95
N VAL A 527 -18.46 7.81 -30.39
CA VAL A 527 -19.39 6.75 -30.76
C VAL A 527 -20.85 7.08 -30.47
N GLU A 528 -21.17 8.09 -29.65
CA GLU A 528 -22.56 8.52 -29.46
C GLU A 528 -23.13 9.21 -30.70
N SER A 529 -22.29 9.95 -31.42
CA SER A 529 -22.62 10.72 -32.62
C SER A 529 -21.42 10.74 -33.57
N PRO A 530 -21.09 9.61 -34.22
CA PRO A 530 -19.88 9.49 -35.03
C PRO A 530 -19.92 10.43 -36.23
N ASP A 531 -18.87 11.24 -36.41
CA ASP A 531 -18.68 12.05 -37.62
C ASP A 531 -18.14 11.17 -38.75
N LEU A 532 -19.04 10.63 -39.58
CA LEU A 532 -18.67 9.78 -40.71
C LEU A 532 -18.00 10.54 -41.87
N SER A 533 -17.96 11.88 -41.82
CA SER A 533 -17.18 12.66 -42.78
C SER A 533 -15.69 12.66 -42.42
N GLU A 534 -15.37 12.65 -41.13
CA GLU A 534 -14.02 12.56 -40.60
C GLU A 534 -13.55 11.11 -40.43
N PHE A 535 -14.45 10.23 -39.97
CA PHE A 535 -14.19 8.82 -39.65
C PHE A 535 -15.05 7.86 -40.52
N PRO A 536 -14.88 7.87 -41.86
CA PRO A 536 -15.79 7.17 -42.77
C PRO A 536 -15.81 5.64 -42.59
N ASP A 537 -14.70 5.02 -42.17
CA ASP A 537 -14.62 3.58 -42.01
C ASP A 537 -15.37 3.07 -40.77
N PHE A 538 -15.72 3.96 -39.83
CA PHE A 538 -16.54 3.59 -38.67
C PHE A 538 -17.92 3.05 -39.10
N ALA A 539 -18.43 3.46 -40.28
CA ALA A 539 -19.65 2.92 -40.85
C ALA A 539 -19.58 1.42 -41.19
N LYS A 540 -18.37 0.86 -41.32
CA LYS A 540 -18.14 -0.58 -41.60
C LYS A 540 -18.17 -1.43 -40.32
N VAL A 541 -17.98 -0.79 -39.16
CA VAL A 541 -17.92 -1.44 -37.86
C VAL A 541 -19.29 -2.00 -37.49
N ARG A 542 -19.33 -3.19 -36.91
CA ARG A 542 -20.52 -3.67 -36.20
C ARG A 542 -20.46 -3.24 -34.73
N VAL A 543 -21.39 -2.38 -34.32
CA VAL A 543 -21.48 -1.91 -32.94
C VAL A 543 -22.43 -2.81 -32.15
N TYR A 544 -22.05 -3.14 -30.92
CA TYR A 544 -22.84 -3.98 -30.01
C TYR A 544 -23.31 -3.14 -28.82
N ASP A 545 -24.61 -2.91 -28.71
CA ASP A 545 -25.24 -2.10 -27.68
C ASP A 545 -25.71 -2.96 -26.50
N ALA A 546 -25.53 -2.44 -25.27
CA ALA A 546 -26.14 -2.99 -24.08
C ALA A 546 -26.62 -1.92 -23.11
N VAL A 547 -27.63 -2.26 -22.33
CA VAL A 547 -28.06 -1.50 -21.14
C VAL A 547 -27.89 -2.41 -19.94
N VAL A 548 -27.18 -1.95 -18.93
CA VAL A 548 -26.87 -2.68 -17.69
C VAL A 548 -27.52 -1.94 -16.53
N ASN A 549 -28.46 -2.61 -15.86
CA ASN A 549 -29.22 -2.05 -14.73
C ASN A 549 -28.66 -2.57 -13.40
N ALA A 550 -29.05 -1.95 -12.28
CA ALA A 550 -28.67 -2.43 -10.95
C ALA A 550 -28.97 -3.93 -10.76
N GLY A 551 -27.95 -4.70 -10.36
CA GLY A 551 -28.01 -6.16 -10.21
C GLY A 551 -27.59 -6.97 -11.45
N ASP A 552 -27.48 -6.34 -12.62
CA ASP A 552 -26.94 -6.98 -13.83
C ASP A 552 -25.40 -7.00 -13.79
N ALA A 553 -24.83 -8.00 -14.47
CA ALA A 553 -23.41 -8.07 -14.80
C ALA A 553 -23.20 -8.04 -16.32
N LEU A 554 -22.04 -7.57 -16.77
CA LEU A 554 -21.61 -7.57 -18.16
C LEU A 554 -20.19 -8.14 -18.23
N PHE A 555 -20.04 -9.24 -18.95
CA PHE A 555 -18.72 -9.75 -19.30
C PHE A 555 -18.15 -8.93 -20.46
N ILE A 556 -16.98 -8.34 -20.24
CA ILE A 556 -16.19 -7.59 -21.21
C ILE A 556 -14.92 -8.40 -21.47
N PRO A 557 -14.78 -9.03 -22.64
CA PRO A 557 -13.60 -9.83 -22.95
C PRO A 557 -12.37 -8.94 -23.15
N GLU A 558 -11.18 -9.55 -23.09
CA GLU A 558 -9.92 -8.80 -23.25
C GLU A 558 -9.90 -8.05 -24.59
N LYS A 559 -9.36 -6.83 -24.60
CA LYS A 559 -9.22 -5.98 -25.78
C LYS A 559 -10.51 -5.54 -26.49
N TRP A 560 -11.68 -5.92 -26.00
CA TRP A 560 -12.93 -5.41 -26.58
C TRP A 560 -13.02 -3.90 -26.37
N TRP A 561 -13.26 -3.18 -27.47
CA TRP A 561 -13.52 -1.75 -27.43
C TRP A 561 -14.85 -1.54 -26.76
N HIS A 562 -14.91 -0.69 -25.75
CA HIS A 562 -16.13 -0.39 -25.03
C HIS A 562 -16.21 1.08 -24.64
N PHE A 563 -17.38 1.66 -24.91
CA PHE A 563 -17.80 2.98 -24.50
C PHE A 563 -18.86 2.82 -23.43
N VAL A 564 -18.86 3.70 -22.44
CA VAL A 564 -19.81 3.65 -21.33
C VAL A 564 -20.39 5.02 -21.05
N ARG A 565 -21.72 5.12 -20.93
CA ARG A 565 -22.39 6.31 -20.41
C ARG A 565 -23.37 5.97 -19.29
N SER A 566 -23.31 6.70 -18.19
CA SER A 566 -24.32 6.62 -17.13
C SER A 566 -25.59 7.36 -17.57
N THR A 567 -26.75 6.70 -17.59
CA THR A 567 -28.03 7.36 -17.91
C THR A 567 -28.68 7.97 -16.66
N THR A 568 -28.37 7.42 -15.49
CA THR A 568 -28.72 7.95 -14.17
C THR A 568 -27.45 8.15 -13.34
N PRO A 569 -27.51 8.82 -12.17
CA PRO A 569 -26.44 8.70 -11.18
C PRO A 569 -26.13 7.21 -10.92
N SER A 570 -24.85 6.83 -10.93
CA SER A 570 -24.44 5.44 -11.01
C SER A 570 -23.34 5.07 -10.02
N ILE A 571 -23.41 3.83 -9.54
CA ILE A 571 -22.36 3.14 -8.78
C ILE A 571 -22.13 1.80 -9.48
N SER A 572 -20.88 1.49 -9.82
CA SER A 572 -20.50 0.25 -10.48
C SER A 572 -19.20 -0.31 -9.90
N ILE A 573 -19.02 -1.62 -10.03
CA ILE A 573 -17.80 -2.33 -9.65
C ILE A 573 -17.31 -3.12 -10.86
N SER A 574 -16.03 -3.04 -11.18
CA SER A 574 -15.39 -3.87 -12.21
C SER A 574 -14.41 -4.83 -11.57
N PHE A 575 -14.44 -6.08 -11.99
CA PHE A 575 -13.51 -7.13 -11.58
C PHE A 575 -12.63 -7.47 -12.77
N TRP A 576 -11.37 -7.03 -12.76
CA TRP A 576 -10.41 -7.36 -13.82
C TRP A 576 -9.66 -8.64 -13.49
N PHE A 577 -9.66 -9.59 -14.41
CA PHE A 577 -9.07 -10.92 -14.25
C PHE A 577 -8.39 -11.38 -15.54
N ASP A 578 -7.64 -12.48 -15.45
CA ASP A 578 -6.87 -13.03 -16.58
C ASP A 578 -7.68 -14.05 -17.38
#